data_AF-A0A831XNF2-F1
#
_entry.id   AF-A0A831XNF2-F1
#
_cell.length_a   1.000
_cell.length_b   1.000
_cell.length_c   1.000
_cell.angle_alpha   90.00
_cell.angle_beta   90.00
_cell.angle_gamma   90.00
#
_symmetry.space_group_name_H-M   'P 1'
#
loop_
_entity.id
_entity.type
_entity.pdbx_description
1 polymer ?
#
loop_
_entity_poly.entity_id
_entity_poly.type
_entity_poly.pdbx_seq_one_letter_code
_entity_poly.pdbx_strand_id
1 'polypeptide(L)'
;MVKPEKKTRRILAVLVSAILGTAAVYVVVTWPYNVVGWISYRMAGKPFPSRATELQQMKRFLEAKRKLNKKEYDAAFQELQYLRQNVATTFPFFKEIYLYLGYIHDIRGDLRGEESIYRDLEAKDKVFAHFLKGLYAIRHGRNVEGKQFLAEAVKLDNQFNRLGKYRRIALQALSTSESAQNK
;
A
#
# COMPACT_ATOMS: atom_id res chain seq x y z
N MET A 1 13.05 41.27 -30.71
CA MET A 1 13.72 40.18 -29.98
C MET A 1 14.11 40.67 -28.60
N VAL A 2 13.34 40.34 -27.56
CA VAL A 2 13.61 40.79 -26.19
C VAL A 2 14.68 39.87 -25.58
N LYS A 3 15.86 40.41 -25.27
CA LYS A 3 16.92 39.68 -24.56
C LYS A 3 16.44 39.42 -23.12
N PRO A 4 16.38 38.16 -22.66
CA PRO A 4 15.99 37.90 -21.28
C PRO A 4 17.05 38.48 -20.33
N GLU A 5 16.62 39.42 -19.50
CA GLU A 5 17.44 40.11 -18.51
C GLU A 5 18.15 39.12 -17.58
N LYS A 6 19.39 39.46 -17.18
CA LYS A 6 20.25 38.66 -16.29
C LYS A 6 19.54 38.16 -15.02
N LYS A 7 18.50 38.85 -14.56
CA LYS A 7 17.69 38.50 -13.39
C LYS A 7 16.87 37.22 -13.60
N THR A 8 16.27 37.04 -14.78
CA THR A 8 15.45 35.87 -15.12
C THR A 8 16.30 34.59 -15.20
N ARG A 9 17.54 34.70 -15.72
CA ARG A 9 18.49 33.56 -15.77
C ARG A 9 18.97 33.12 -14.39
N ARG A 10 19.16 34.06 -13.46
CA ARG A 10 19.53 33.74 -12.07
C ARG A 10 18.39 33.05 -11.32
N ILE A 11 17.15 33.51 -11.50
CA ILE A 11 15.97 32.89 -10.89
C ILE A 11 15.77 31.46 -11.42
N LEU A 12 15.91 31.26 -12.73
CA LEU A 12 15.81 29.93 -13.33
C LEU A 12 16.92 28.99 -12.82
N ALA A 13 18.16 29.48 -12.71
CA ALA A 13 19.27 28.69 -12.18
C ALA A 13 19.03 28.27 -10.72
N VAL A 14 18.56 29.19 -9.86
CA VAL A 14 18.24 28.89 -8.46
C VAL A 14 17.13 27.86 -8.35
N LEU A 15 16.07 27.96 -9.17
CA LEU A 15 14.97 26.99 -9.20
C LEU A 15 15.45 25.61 -9.66
N VAL A 16 16.24 25.53 -10.72
CA VAL A 16 16.81 24.26 -11.21
C VAL A 16 17.71 23.64 -10.15
N SER A 17 18.56 24.43 -9.48
CA SER A 17 19.41 23.94 -8.39
C SER A 17 18.60 23.47 -7.18
N ALA A 18 17.50 24.14 -6.83
CA ALA A 18 16.62 23.74 -5.73
C ALA A 18 15.86 22.44 -6.05
N ILE A 19 15.37 22.29 -7.29
CA ILE A 19 14.72 21.06 -7.78
C ILE A 19 15.71 19.90 -7.82
N LEU A 20 16.92 20.13 -8.34
CA LEU A 20 17.97 19.10 -8.38
C LEU A 20 18.45 18.73 -6.97
N GLY A 21 18.57 19.71 -6.08
CA GLY A 21 18.92 19.48 -4.67
C GLY A 21 17.87 18.67 -3.93
N THR A 22 16.59 19.01 -4.08
CA THR A 22 15.49 18.25 -3.45
C THR A 22 15.33 16.86 -4.06
N ALA A 23 15.48 16.71 -5.38
CA ALA A 23 15.51 15.41 -6.03
C ALA A 23 16.71 14.56 -5.57
N ALA A 24 17.89 15.15 -5.39
CA ALA A 24 19.08 14.47 -4.87
C ALA A 24 18.89 14.04 -3.41
N VAL A 25 18.34 14.90 -2.55
CA VAL A 25 18.00 14.54 -1.16
C VAL A 25 16.98 13.42 -1.14
N TYR A 26 15.92 13.50 -1.97
CA TYR A 26 14.93 12.42 -2.08
C TYR A 26 15.57 11.11 -2.56
N VAL A 27 16.46 11.16 -3.56
CA VAL A 27 17.17 10.00 -4.08
C VAL A 27 18.11 9.41 -3.03
N VAL A 28 18.77 10.21 -2.20
CA VAL A 28 19.67 9.76 -1.12
C VAL A 28 18.90 9.20 0.07
N VAL A 29 17.83 9.86 0.50
CA VAL A 29 16.98 9.42 1.63
C VAL A 29 16.21 8.15 1.27
N THR A 30 15.73 8.05 0.04
CA THR A 30 15.07 6.84 -0.47
C THR A 30 16.05 5.90 -1.17
N TRP A 31 17.36 6.15 -1.08
CA TRP A 31 18.38 5.45 -1.88
C TRP A 31 18.31 3.94 -1.77
N PRO A 32 18.17 3.31 -0.58
CA PRO A 32 18.04 1.85 -0.52
C PRO A 32 16.71 1.36 -1.09
N TYR A 33 15.74 2.23 -1.34
CA TYR A 33 14.33 1.88 -1.53
C TYR A 33 13.76 2.34 -2.89
N ASN A 34 14.54 3.10 -3.66
CA ASN A 34 14.20 3.52 -5.01
C ASN A 34 14.91 2.64 -6.06
N VAL A 35 14.54 2.81 -7.34
CA VAL A 35 15.06 2.01 -8.46
C VAL A 35 16.58 2.07 -8.54
N VAL A 36 17.18 3.22 -8.19
CA VAL A 36 18.63 3.44 -8.27
C VAL A 36 19.36 2.57 -7.26
N GLY A 37 18.98 2.55 -5.98
CA GLY A 37 19.62 1.66 -5.02
C GLY A 37 19.34 0.19 -5.29
N TRP A 38 18.15 -0.16 -5.78
CA TRP A 38 17.87 -1.54 -6.20
C TRP A 38 18.86 -2.04 -7.27
N ILE A 39 19.18 -1.21 -8.26
CA ILE A 39 20.19 -1.52 -9.27
C ILE A 39 21.60 -1.59 -8.64
N SER A 40 21.93 -0.67 -7.73
CA SER A 40 23.24 -0.65 -7.05
C SER A 40 23.50 -1.92 -6.22
N TYR A 41 22.52 -2.42 -5.49
CA TYR A 41 22.65 -3.69 -4.74
C TYR A 41 22.80 -4.89 -5.67
N ARG A 42 22.08 -4.90 -6.80
CA ARG A 42 22.17 -5.95 -7.83
C ARG A 42 23.57 -6.00 -8.47
N MET A 43 24.18 -4.84 -8.71
CA MET A 43 25.54 -4.75 -9.26
C MET A 43 26.63 -5.08 -8.23
N ALA A 44 26.39 -4.81 -6.94
CA ALA A 44 27.36 -5.10 -5.87
C ALA A 44 27.40 -6.58 -5.44
N GLY A 45 26.55 -7.46 -5.99
CA GLY A 45 26.48 -8.88 -5.60
C GLY A 45 26.07 -9.11 -4.14
N LYS A 46 25.67 -8.06 -3.42
CA LYS A 46 25.24 -8.13 -2.03
C LYS A 46 23.74 -8.42 -2.02
N PRO A 47 23.28 -9.45 -1.27
CA PRO A 47 21.86 -9.63 -1.06
C PRO A 47 21.34 -8.35 -0.38
N PHE A 48 20.32 -7.75 -0.97
CA PHE A 48 19.55 -6.69 -0.32
C PHE A 48 19.16 -7.19 1.09
N PRO A 49 19.34 -6.40 2.17
CA PRO A 49 18.96 -6.85 3.52
C PRO A 49 17.53 -7.39 3.45
N SER A 50 17.36 -8.66 3.81
CA SER A 50 16.38 -9.54 3.17
C SER A 50 14.95 -9.25 3.63
N ARG A 51 14.34 -8.21 3.05
CA ARG A 51 12.89 -7.93 3.11
C ARG A 51 12.05 -9.12 2.66
N ALA A 52 12.60 -10.04 1.87
CA ALA A 52 11.98 -11.32 1.55
C ALA A 52 11.84 -12.22 2.79
N THR A 53 12.82 -12.21 3.70
CA THR A 53 12.78 -12.93 4.98
C THR A 53 11.84 -12.24 5.97
N GLU A 54 11.88 -10.91 6.08
CA GLU A 54 10.94 -10.12 6.91
C GLU A 54 9.49 -10.34 6.45
N LEU A 55 9.22 -10.31 5.15
CA LEU A 55 7.89 -10.61 4.61
C LEU A 55 7.50 -12.07 4.63
N GLN A 56 8.45 -13.00 4.54
CA GLN A 56 8.17 -14.42 4.74
C GLN A 56 7.87 -14.70 6.21
N GLN A 57 8.51 -13.99 7.15
CA GLN A 57 8.17 -13.98 8.57
C GLN A 57 6.80 -13.35 8.79
N MET A 58 6.47 -12.24 8.12
CA MET A 58 5.16 -11.60 8.22
C MET A 58 4.04 -12.46 7.60
N LYS A 59 4.29 -13.09 6.45
CA LYS A 59 3.39 -14.07 5.83
C LYS A 59 3.17 -15.27 6.76
N ARG A 60 4.22 -15.84 7.35
CA ARG A 60 4.13 -16.91 8.36
C ARG A 60 3.36 -16.45 9.61
N PHE A 61 3.65 -15.25 10.10
CA PHE A 61 3.02 -14.59 11.24
C PHE A 61 1.50 -14.41 11.04
N LEU A 62 1.06 -14.16 9.81
CA LEU A 62 -0.36 -13.96 9.48
C LEU A 62 -1.07 -15.23 9.00
N GLU A 63 -0.36 -16.18 8.39
CA GLU A 63 -0.86 -17.54 8.13
C GLU A 63 -1.09 -18.32 9.44
N ALA A 64 -0.32 -18.02 10.49
CA ALA A 64 -0.48 -18.64 11.80
C ALA A 64 -1.83 -18.34 12.48
N LYS A 65 -2.62 -17.38 11.95
CA LYS A 65 -4.04 -17.01 12.19
C LYS A 65 -4.69 -17.16 13.57
N ARG A 66 -4.03 -17.62 14.64
CA ARG A 66 -4.74 -18.08 15.84
C ARG A 66 -3.95 -18.23 17.16
N LYS A 67 -2.63 -17.95 17.22
CA LYS A 67 -1.87 -18.08 18.50
C LYS A 67 -0.69 -17.12 18.57
N LEU A 68 -0.97 -15.82 18.56
CA LEU A 68 0.08 -14.83 18.77
C LEU A 68 -0.02 -14.30 20.19
N ASN A 69 1.13 -14.24 20.88
CA ASN A 69 1.19 -13.53 22.15
C ASN A 69 1.12 -12.01 21.88
N LYS A 70 0.70 -11.22 22.87
CA LYS A 70 0.54 -9.76 22.73
C LYS A 70 1.81 -9.05 22.22
N LYS A 71 2.99 -9.50 22.65
CA LYS A 71 4.29 -8.92 22.29
C LYS A 71 4.64 -9.13 20.82
N GLU A 72 4.33 -10.31 20.26
CA GLU A 72 4.53 -10.61 18.84
C GLU A 72 3.61 -9.77 17.96
N TYR A 73 2.36 -9.53 18.41
CA TYR A 73 1.43 -8.62 17.73
C TYR A 73 1.93 -7.18 17.67
N ASP A 74 2.45 -6.67 18.79
CA ASP A 74 2.95 -5.29 18.85
C ASP A 74 4.20 -5.11 17.98
N ALA A 75 5.11 -6.08 17.99
CA ALA A 75 6.31 -6.04 17.15
C ALA A 75 5.95 -6.01 15.65
N ALA A 76 5.07 -6.91 15.20
CA ALA A 76 4.64 -6.94 13.80
C ALA A 76 3.85 -5.69 13.40
N PHE A 77 3.06 -5.12 14.30
CA PHE A 77 2.36 -3.87 14.05
C PHE A 77 3.35 -2.72 13.79
N GLN A 78 4.41 -2.60 14.61
CA GLN A 78 5.44 -1.57 14.41
C GLN A 78 6.18 -1.76 13.08
N GLU A 79 6.54 -2.99 12.73
CA GLU A 79 7.20 -3.30 11.47
C GLU A 79 6.32 -2.95 10.26
N LEU A 80 5.03 -3.32 10.30
CA LEU A 80 4.07 -2.97 9.26
C LEU A 80 3.87 -1.46 9.13
N GLN A 81 3.82 -0.72 10.24
CA GLN A 81 3.69 0.75 10.23
C GLN A 81 4.93 1.41 9.64
N TYR A 82 6.12 0.91 9.97
CA TYR A 82 7.37 1.35 9.34
C TYR A 82 7.33 1.11 7.83
N LEU A 83 6.92 -0.08 7.38
CA LEU A 83 6.83 -0.40 5.96
C LEU A 83 5.80 0.47 5.25
N ARG A 84 4.62 0.67 5.82
CA ARG A 84 3.56 1.55 5.28
C ARG A 84 4.07 2.95 4.94
N GLN A 85 4.92 3.52 5.79
CA GLN A 85 5.47 4.88 5.61
C GLN A 85 6.61 4.94 4.60
N ASN A 86 7.39 3.86 4.46
CA ASN A 86 8.68 3.90 3.77
C ASN A 86 8.74 3.14 2.44
N VAL A 87 7.71 2.37 2.08
CA VAL A 87 7.70 1.62 0.80
C VAL A 87 6.82 2.27 -0.27
N ALA A 88 7.28 2.20 -1.51
CA ALA A 88 6.53 2.64 -2.68
C ALA A 88 5.41 1.65 -3.05
N THR A 89 4.44 2.11 -3.85
CA THR A 89 3.32 1.28 -4.34
C THR A 89 3.75 0.14 -5.27
N THR A 90 4.96 0.22 -5.83
CA THR A 90 5.59 -0.82 -6.65
C THR A 90 6.21 -1.95 -5.83
N PHE A 91 6.25 -1.80 -4.50
CA PHE A 91 6.76 -2.84 -3.63
C PHE A 91 5.90 -4.11 -3.74
N PRO A 92 6.49 -5.31 -3.93
CA PRO A 92 5.73 -6.53 -4.23
C PRO A 92 4.66 -6.89 -3.20
N PHE A 93 4.84 -6.45 -1.95
CA PHE A 93 3.95 -6.72 -0.83
C PHE A 93 3.24 -5.47 -0.29
N PHE A 94 3.22 -4.40 -1.10
CA PHE A 94 2.57 -3.14 -0.72
C PHE A 94 1.14 -3.39 -0.23
N LYS A 95 0.37 -4.19 -0.96
CA LYS A 95 -1.05 -4.48 -0.67
C LYS A 95 -1.22 -5.29 0.60
N GLU A 96 -0.34 -6.27 0.81
CA GLU A 96 -0.30 -7.12 1.98
C GLU A 96 -0.09 -6.32 3.26
N ILE A 97 0.76 -5.30 3.24
CA ILE A 97 0.97 -4.41 4.40
C ILE A 97 -0.36 -3.82 4.88
N TYR A 98 -1.16 -3.25 3.97
CA TYR A 98 -2.44 -2.62 4.32
C TYR A 98 -3.51 -3.64 4.71
N LEU A 99 -3.56 -4.81 4.05
CA LEU A 99 -4.42 -5.92 4.45
C LEU A 99 -4.18 -6.32 5.91
N TYR A 100 -2.90 -6.45 6.28
CA TYR A 100 -2.52 -6.93 7.59
C TYR A 100 -2.65 -5.87 8.68
N LEU A 101 -2.33 -4.61 8.37
CA LEU A 101 -2.63 -3.51 9.28
C LEU A 101 -4.13 -3.40 9.54
N GLY A 102 -4.97 -3.45 8.49
CA GLY A 102 -6.42 -3.45 8.65
C GLY A 102 -6.92 -4.58 9.55
N TYR A 103 -6.39 -5.80 9.35
CA TYR A 103 -6.70 -6.94 10.22
C TYR A 103 -6.27 -6.73 11.69
N ILE A 104 -5.09 -6.15 11.93
CA ILE A 104 -4.62 -5.86 13.30
C ILE A 104 -5.52 -4.82 13.97
N HIS A 105 -5.93 -3.77 13.25
CA HIS A 105 -6.84 -2.76 13.80
C HIS A 105 -8.23 -3.33 14.09
N ASP A 106 -8.75 -4.19 13.22
CA ASP A 106 -10.02 -4.92 13.43
C ASP A 106 -9.96 -5.76 14.71
N ILE A 107 -8.91 -6.58 14.90
CA ILE A 107 -8.71 -7.36 16.15
C ILE A 107 -8.65 -6.45 17.39
N ARG A 108 -8.02 -5.28 17.27
CA ARG A 108 -7.88 -4.32 18.38
C ARG A 108 -9.16 -3.53 18.65
N GLY A 109 -10.16 -3.59 17.76
CA GLY A 109 -11.32 -2.70 17.78
C GLY A 109 -10.96 -1.23 17.54
N ASP A 110 -9.79 -0.94 16.95
CA ASP A 110 -9.34 0.43 16.67
C ASP A 110 -9.86 0.90 15.31
N LEU A 111 -11.15 1.25 15.28
CA LEU A 111 -11.86 1.71 14.09
C LEU A 111 -11.22 2.96 13.46
N ARG A 112 -10.68 3.87 14.30
CA ARG A 112 -10.05 5.11 13.83
C ARG A 112 -8.73 4.82 13.12
N GLY A 113 -7.92 3.92 13.68
CA GLY A 113 -6.69 3.48 13.05
C GLY A 113 -6.94 2.80 11.71
N GLU A 114 -7.97 1.97 11.63
CA GLU A 114 -8.37 1.30 10.40
C GLU A 114 -8.84 2.28 9.31
N GLU A 115 -9.67 3.26 9.66
CA GLU A 115 -10.08 4.32 8.73
C GLU A 115 -8.87 5.11 8.19
N SER A 116 -7.91 5.43 9.05
CA SER A 116 -6.68 6.13 8.67
C SER A 116 -5.88 5.34 7.63
N ILE A 117 -5.81 4.01 7.77
CA ILE A 117 -5.14 3.13 6.81
C ILE A 117 -5.86 3.15 5.46
N TYR A 118 -7.19 3.11 5.46
CA TYR A 118 -7.96 3.16 4.20
C TYR A 118 -7.82 4.49 3.48
N ARG A 119 -7.79 5.61 4.20
CA ARG A 119 -7.57 6.94 3.60
C ARG A 119 -6.17 7.07 3.00
N ASP A 120 -5.15 6.60 3.72
CA ASP A 120 -3.77 6.59 3.21
C ASP A 120 -3.60 5.66 2.00
N LEU A 121 -4.21 4.48 2.04
CA LEU A 121 -4.22 3.57 0.89
C LEU A 121 -4.94 4.18 -0.31
N GLU A 122 -6.06 4.87 -0.10
CA GLU A 122 -6.83 5.48 -1.18
C GLU A 122 -6.02 6.53 -1.96
N ALA A 123 -5.16 7.28 -1.27
CA ALA A 123 -4.24 8.23 -1.91
C ALA A 123 -3.15 7.54 -2.75
N LYS A 124 -2.82 6.27 -2.47
CA LYS A 124 -1.72 5.52 -3.11
C LYS A 124 -2.19 4.50 -4.14
N ASP A 125 -3.29 3.80 -3.86
CA ASP A 125 -3.91 2.76 -4.68
C ASP A 125 -5.42 2.71 -4.39
N LYS A 126 -6.16 3.62 -5.04
CA LYS A 126 -7.62 3.74 -4.90
C LYS A 126 -8.37 2.44 -5.22
N VAL A 127 -7.91 1.68 -6.22
CA VAL A 127 -8.51 0.40 -6.62
C VAL A 127 -8.46 -0.57 -5.44
N PHE A 128 -7.29 -0.71 -4.83
CA PHE A 128 -7.11 -1.62 -3.71
C PHE A 128 -7.77 -1.10 -2.41
N ALA A 129 -7.84 0.22 -2.22
CA ALA A 129 -8.57 0.83 -1.11
C ALA A 129 -10.06 0.47 -1.12
N HIS A 130 -10.73 0.60 -2.27
CA HIS A 130 -12.14 0.19 -2.41
C HIS A 130 -12.33 -1.30 -2.16
N PHE A 131 -11.40 -2.14 -2.62
CA PHE A 131 -11.43 -3.57 -2.32
C PHE A 131 -11.40 -3.85 -0.81
N LEU A 132 -10.49 -3.21 -0.06
CA LEU A 132 -10.41 -3.40 1.40
C LEU A 132 -11.63 -2.86 2.13
N LYS A 133 -12.10 -1.65 1.80
CA LYS A 133 -13.34 -1.08 2.37
C LYS A 133 -14.53 -2.02 2.15
N GLY A 134 -14.61 -2.64 0.98
CA GLY A 134 -15.65 -3.61 0.65
C GLY A 134 -15.63 -4.85 1.53
N LEU A 135 -14.46 -5.48 1.68
CA LEU A 135 -14.30 -6.65 2.57
C LEU A 135 -14.58 -6.31 4.03
N TYR A 136 -14.14 -5.14 4.48
CA TYR A 136 -14.41 -4.63 5.82
C TYR A 136 -15.91 -4.48 6.06
N ALA A 137 -16.61 -3.73 5.20
CA ALA A 137 -18.04 -3.51 5.32
C ALA A 137 -18.83 -4.84 5.38
N ILE A 138 -18.50 -5.82 4.53
CA ILE A 138 -19.12 -7.16 4.57
C ILE A 138 -18.87 -7.87 5.91
N ARG A 139 -17.65 -7.84 6.44
CA ARG A 139 -17.30 -8.47 7.72
C ARG A 139 -18.10 -7.90 8.90
N HIS A 140 -18.44 -6.61 8.83
CA HIS A 140 -19.26 -5.93 9.84
C HIS A 140 -20.75 -5.88 9.48
N GLY A 141 -21.23 -6.78 8.61
CA GLY A 141 -22.65 -6.93 8.29
C GLY A 141 -23.23 -5.85 7.37
N ARG A 142 -22.41 -4.89 6.90
CA ARG A 142 -22.80 -3.83 5.96
C ARG A 142 -22.68 -4.33 4.52
N ASN A 143 -23.45 -5.37 4.20
CA ASN A 143 -23.34 -6.12 2.94
C ASN A 143 -23.61 -5.26 1.71
N VAL A 144 -24.61 -4.37 1.75
CA VAL A 144 -24.96 -3.51 0.60
C VAL A 144 -23.82 -2.55 0.28
N GLU A 145 -23.35 -1.82 1.29
CA GLU A 145 -22.22 -0.89 1.18
C GLU A 145 -20.94 -1.61 0.74
N GLY A 146 -20.67 -2.78 1.34
CA GLY A 146 -19.50 -3.58 0.99
C GLY A 146 -19.48 -4.03 -0.46
N LYS A 147 -20.62 -4.45 -1.01
CA LYS A 147 -20.74 -4.78 -2.43
C LYS A 147 -20.55 -3.55 -3.33
N GLN A 148 -21.07 -2.39 -2.96
CA GLN A 148 -20.85 -1.16 -3.73
C GLN A 148 -19.36 -0.85 -3.83
N PHE A 149 -18.63 -0.96 -2.73
CA PHE A 149 -17.17 -0.79 -2.75
C PHE A 149 -16.45 -1.85 -3.59
N LEU A 150 -16.83 -3.12 -3.48
CA LEU A 150 -16.22 -4.18 -4.30
C LEU A 150 -16.53 -4.01 -5.80
N ALA A 151 -17.74 -3.59 -6.15
CA ALA A 151 -18.12 -3.30 -7.54
C ALA A 151 -17.30 -2.14 -8.11
N GLU A 152 -17.13 -1.05 -7.34
CA GLU A 152 -16.28 0.07 -7.74
C GLU A 152 -14.81 -0.34 -7.86
N ALA A 153 -14.31 -1.20 -6.96
CA ALA A 153 -12.96 -1.75 -7.07
C ALA A 153 -12.77 -2.54 -8.36
N VAL A 154 -13.71 -3.41 -8.74
CA VAL A 154 -13.66 -4.19 -9.99
C VAL A 154 -13.76 -3.29 -11.22
N LYS A 155 -14.62 -2.27 -11.18
CA LYS A 155 -14.77 -1.29 -12.26
C LYS A 155 -13.46 -0.53 -12.49
N LEU A 156 -12.84 0.00 -11.44
CA LEU A 156 -11.55 0.67 -11.53
C LEU A 156 -10.44 -0.31 -11.94
N ASP A 157 -10.50 -1.56 -11.48
CA ASP A 157 -9.54 -2.59 -11.88
C ASP A 157 -9.59 -2.90 -13.38
N ASN A 158 -10.76 -2.85 -14.02
CA ASN A 158 -10.87 -2.99 -15.48
C ASN A 158 -10.12 -1.90 -16.25
N GLN A 159 -9.92 -0.73 -15.63
CA GLN A 159 -9.21 0.40 -16.22
C GLN A 159 -7.71 0.35 -15.93
N PHE A 160 -7.35 -0.01 -14.68
CA PHE A 160 -5.98 0.16 -14.19
C PHE A 160 -5.22 -1.15 -13.94
N ASN A 161 -5.91 -2.30 -13.97
CA ASN A 161 -5.37 -3.64 -13.70
C ASN A 161 -4.51 -3.70 -12.43
N ARG A 162 -5.11 -3.27 -11.30
CA ARG A 162 -4.43 -3.10 -10.01
C ARG A 162 -4.79 -4.16 -8.98
N LEU A 163 -5.85 -4.95 -9.10
CA LEU A 163 -6.21 -5.98 -8.12
C LEU A 163 -5.37 -7.23 -8.26
N GLY A 164 -4.99 -7.63 -9.48
CA GLY A 164 -4.21 -8.86 -9.72
C GLY A 164 -4.85 -10.08 -9.05
N LYS A 165 -4.10 -10.77 -8.16
CA LYS A 165 -4.59 -11.97 -7.45
C LYS A 165 -5.84 -11.75 -6.58
N TYR A 166 -6.13 -10.50 -6.20
CA TYR A 166 -7.30 -10.17 -5.36
C TYR A 166 -8.60 -10.04 -6.16
N ARG A 167 -8.52 -9.94 -7.49
CA ARG A 167 -9.70 -9.79 -8.36
C ARG A 167 -10.70 -10.94 -8.20
N ARG A 168 -10.21 -12.17 -8.15
CA ARG A 168 -11.06 -13.36 -7.96
C ARG A 168 -11.84 -13.30 -6.64
N ILE A 169 -11.20 -12.81 -5.57
CA ILE A 169 -11.83 -12.67 -4.26
C ILE A 169 -12.93 -11.61 -4.32
N ALA A 170 -12.67 -10.47 -4.97
CA ALA A 170 -13.66 -9.42 -5.15
C ALA A 170 -14.91 -9.92 -5.92
N LEU A 171 -14.70 -10.63 -7.03
CA LEU A 171 -15.77 -11.20 -7.85
C LEU A 171 -16.58 -12.26 -7.09
N GLN A 172 -15.90 -13.14 -6.35
CA GLN A 172 -16.58 -14.15 -5.55
C GLN A 172 -17.45 -13.50 -4.45
N ALA A 173 -16.91 -12.51 -3.74
CA ALA A 173 -17.66 -11.79 -2.71
C ALA A 173 -18.89 -11.06 -3.26
N LEU A 174 -18.85 -10.59 -4.51
CA LEU A 174 -20.03 -10.06 -5.21
C LEU A 174 -21.06 -11.16 -5.53
N SER A 175 -20.61 -12.33 -6.04
CA SER A 175 -21.51 -13.39 -6.49
C SER A 175 -22.15 -14.23 -5.38
N THR A 176 -21.51 -14.36 -4.21
CA THR A 176 -21.99 -15.20 -3.09
C THR A 176 -23.33 -14.73 -2.48
N SER A 177 -23.92 -13.66 -3.02
CA SER A 177 -25.09 -13.00 -2.49
C SER A 177 -26.31 -13.04 -3.41
N GLU A 178 -26.14 -13.39 -4.68
CA GLU A 178 -27.25 -13.66 -5.62
C GLU A 178 -27.90 -15.01 -5.31
N SER A 179 -27.14 -15.96 -4.74
CA SER A 179 -27.64 -17.27 -4.33
C SER A 179 -28.43 -17.28 -3.02
N ALA A 180 -28.42 -16.17 -2.26
CA ALA A 180 -29.16 -16.01 -1.01
C ALA A 180 -30.49 -15.26 -1.18
N GLN A 181 -30.75 -14.67 -2.36
CA GLN A 181 -32.03 -14.01 -2.68
C GLN A 181 -32.97 -14.87 -3.54
N ASN A 182 -32.50 -16.04 -4.00
CA ASN A 182 -33.27 -17.03 -4.78
C ASN A 182 -33.60 -18.31 -3.97
N LYS A 183 -33.65 -18.21 -2.64
CA LYS A 183 -34.16 -19.25 -1.74
C LYS A 183 -35.19 -18.63 -0.81
#